data_AF-A0A0G0YSU3-F1
#
_entry.id   AF-A0A0G0YSU3-F1
#
_cell.length_a   1.000
_cell.length_b   1.000
_cell.length_c   1.000
_cell.angle_alpha   90.00
_cell.angle_beta   90.00
_cell.angle_gamma   90.00
#
_symmetry.space_group_name_H-M   'P 1'
#
loop_
_entity.id
_entity.type
_entity.pdbx_description
1 polymer ?
#
loop_
_entity_poly.entity_id
_entity_poly.type
_entity_poly.pdbx_seq_one_letter_code
_entity_poly.pdbx_strand_id
1 'polypeptide(L)'
;MLKKILIALSIIVGIVILAVAALFISSWASRPKTDKEFLSKLKGEVVFTRRNAEGISDIWKINANGTGETMLYHNDKDKTRTTFPYWSLDGSKIYFLMYDMATEKKEIYEVDTDGKNIRVVKNPDRTPLDTNQWSRGKDIRVFNGDIYIIKDGQEFRIFKHSGYYNQDYAAGSGASETSWGPDKKYIIFEVDGAIVVADKTGRLTKITNGNSPDWKY
;
A
#
# COMPACT_ATOMS: atom_id res chain seq x y z
N MET A 1 -57.03 -1.27 -18.68
CA MET A 1 -55.70 -1.61 -19.24
C MET A 1 -54.53 -1.08 -18.40
N LEU A 2 -54.57 0.18 -17.94
CA LEU A 2 -53.48 0.82 -17.18
C LEU A 2 -52.99 0.03 -15.93
N LYS A 3 -53.92 -0.54 -15.14
CA LYS A 3 -53.60 -1.29 -13.92
C LYS A 3 -52.78 -2.56 -14.18
N LYS A 4 -53.01 -3.25 -15.31
CA LYS A 4 -52.24 -4.45 -15.71
C LYS A 4 -50.83 -4.08 -16.18
N ILE A 5 -50.69 -2.95 -16.87
CA ILE A 5 -49.40 -2.41 -17.33
C ILE A 5 -48.53 -2.00 -16.12
N LEU A 6 -49.13 -1.32 -15.13
CA LEU A 6 -48.45 -0.94 -13.89
C LEU A 6 -47.95 -2.16 -13.10
N ILE A 7 -48.77 -3.21 -12.95
CA ILE A 7 -48.37 -4.46 -12.29
C ILE A 7 -47.22 -5.14 -13.04
N ALA A 8 -47.29 -5.22 -14.37
CA ALA A 8 -46.22 -5.80 -15.18
C ALA A 8 -44.90 -5.02 -15.05
N LEU A 9 -44.95 -3.68 -15.05
CA LEU A 9 -43.79 -2.82 -14.82
C LEU A 9 -43.20 -3.01 -13.43
N SER A 10 -44.02 -3.10 -12.37
CA SER A 10 -43.55 -3.36 -11.01
C SER A 10 -42.85 -4.71 -10.88
N ILE A 11 -43.36 -5.75 -11.55
CA ILE A 11 -42.73 -7.08 -11.58
C ILE A 11 -41.38 -7.02 -12.30
N ILE A 12 -41.30 -6.35 -13.45
CA ILE A 12 -40.04 -6.20 -14.20
C ILE A 12 -39.01 -5.43 -13.37
N VAL A 13 -39.40 -4.33 -12.73
CA VAL A 13 -38.51 -3.55 -11.85
C VAL A 13 -38.03 -4.43 -10.68
N GLY A 14 -38.92 -5.20 -10.06
CA GLY A 14 -38.55 -6.15 -9.00
C GLY A 14 -37.53 -7.21 -9.46
N ILE A 15 -37.73 -7.79 -10.64
CA ILE A 15 -36.81 -8.77 -11.22
C ILE A 15 -35.44 -8.14 -11.50
N VAL A 16 -35.41 -6.93 -12.05
CA VAL A 16 -34.15 -6.21 -12.34
C VAL A 16 -33.41 -5.91 -11.05
N ILE A 17 -34.09 -5.43 -10.00
CA ILE A 17 -33.48 -5.19 -8.69
C ILE A 17 -32.88 -6.47 -8.10
N LEU A 18 -33.62 -7.59 -8.16
CA LEU A 18 -33.14 -8.88 -7.66
C LEU A 18 -31.96 -9.41 -8.47
N ALA A 19 -31.96 -9.26 -9.80
CA ALA A 19 -30.86 -9.67 -10.66
C ALA A 19 -29.59 -8.84 -10.37
N VAL A 20 -29.73 -7.52 -10.23
CA VAL A 20 -28.62 -6.63 -9.86
C VAL A 20 -28.09 -7.01 -8.47
N ALA A 21 -28.96 -7.21 -7.48
CA ALA A 21 -28.56 -7.65 -6.15
C ALA A 21 -27.83 -9.01 -6.16
N ALA A 22 -28.29 -9.98 -6.95
CA ALA A 22 -27.64 -11.27 -7.11
C ALA A 22 -26.25 -11.15 -7.76
N LEU A 23 -26.08 -10.27 -8.75
CA LEU A 23 -24.78 -9.95 -9.35
C LEU A 23 -23.83 -9.29 -8.34
N PHE A 24 -24.34 -8.37 -7.50
CA PHE A 24 -23.55 -7.78 -6.43
C PHE A 24 -23.15 -8.81 -5.36
N ILE A 25 -24.07 -9.67 -4.91
CA ILE A 25 -23.80 -10.71 -3.89
C ILE A 25 -22.80 -11.74 -4.43
N SER A 26 -22.98 -12.21 -5.66
CA SER A 26 -22.05 -13.16 -6.29
C SER A 26 -20.67 -12.55 -6.50
N SER A 27 -20.59 -11.30 -6.95
CA SER A 27 -19.33 -10.55 -7.02
C SER A 27 -18.66 -10.49 -5.65
N TRP A 28 -19.38 -10.04 -4.61
CA TRP A 28 -18.85 -9.92 -3.26
C TRP A 28 -18.38 -11.26 -2.67
N ALA A 29 -19.18 -12.31 -2.80
CA ALA A 29 -18.84 -13.65 -2.29
C ALA A 29 -17.62 -14.26 -3.00
N SER A 30 -17.38 -13.91 -4.26
CA SER A 30 -16.22 -14.40 -5.04
C SER A 30 -14.92 -13.62 -4.78
N ARG A 31 -15.00 -12.38 -4.25
CA ARG A 31 -13.82 -11.50 -4.05
C ARG A 31 -12.67 -12.18 -3.30
N PRO A 32 -12.88 -12.81 -2.12
CA PRO A 32 -11.77 -13.42 -1.38
C PRO A 32 -11.02 -14.48 -2.17
N LYS A 33 -11.73 -15.28 -2.98
CA LYS A 33 -11.13 -16.28 -3.86
C LYS A 33 -10.32 -15.63 -4.97
N THR A 34 -10.90 -14.64 -5.65
CA THR A 34 -10.22 -13.92 -6.73
C THR A 34 -9.02 -13.12 -6.24
N ASP A 35 -9.03 -12.63 -4.99
CA ASP A 35 -7.93 -11.91 -4.37
C ASP A 35 -6.78 -12.84 -4.03
N LYS A 36 -7.07 -14.00 -3.43
CA LYS A 36 -6.04 -15.01 -3.17
C LYS A 36 -5.38 -15.49 -4.47
N GLU A 37 -6.16 -15.72 -5.52
CA GLU A 37 -5.64 -16.08 -6.85
C GLU A 37 -4.81 -14.93 -7.45
N PHE A 38 -5.21 -13.68 -7.28
CA PHE A 38 -4.45 -12.52 -7.73
C PHE A 38 -3.11 -12.40 -6.99
N LEU A 39 -3.13 -12.42 -5.65
CA LEU A 39 -1.95 -12.35 -4.81
C LEU A 39 -0.97 -13.50 -5.07
N SER A 40 -1.46 -14.71 -5.37
CA SER A 40 -0.61 -15.87 -5.66
C SER A 40 0.30 -15.70 -6.89
N LYS A 41 -0.03 -14.76 -7.78
CA LYS A 41 0.77 -14.44 -8.97
C LYS A 41 1.88 -13.43 -8.68
N LEU A 42 1.78 -12.74 -7.55
CA LEU A 42 2.75 -11.71 -7.15
C LEU A 42 4.03 -12.37 -6.63
N LYS A 43 5.15 -11.72 -6.93
CA LYS A 43 6.49 -12.13 -6.50
C LYS A 43 7.17 -11.01 -5.73
N GLY A 44 8.15 -11.41 -4.95
CA GLY A 44 8.98 -10.51 -4.17
C GLY A 44 8.44 -10.19 -2.80
N GLU A 45 9.16 -9.30 -2.13
CA GLU A 45 9.00 -8.98 -0.72
C GLU A 45 8.67 -7.50 -0.54
N VAL A 46 7.81 -7.24 0.43
CA VAL A 46 7.34 -5.91 0.79
C VAL A 46 7.81 -5.61 2.21
N VAL A 47 8.46 -4.46 2.41
CA VAL A 47 8.79 -3.93 3.74
C VAL A 47 7.90 -2.75 4.05
N PHE A 48 7.52 -2.60 5.31
CA PHE A 48 6.55 -1.60 5.72
C PHE A 48 6.64 -1.30 7.21
N THR A 49 6.00 -0.21 7.63
CA THR A 49 5.81 0.09 9.05
C THR A 49 4.47 -0.42 9.54
N ARG A 50 4.41 -0.88 10.78
CA ARG A 50 3.14 -1.20 11.45
C ARG A 50 3.11 -0.59 12.82
N ARG A 51 2.01 0.08 13.15
CA ARG A 51 1.77 0.59 14.49
C ARG A 51 1.20 -0.51 15.38
N ASN A 52 1.82 -0.74 16.53
CA ASN A 52 1.35 -1.69 17.53
C ASN A 52 0.30 -1.06 18.46
N ALA A 53 -0.21 -1.84 19.43
CA ALA A 53 -1.26 -1.41 20.36
C ALA A 53 -0.85 -0.24 21.26
N GLU A 54 0.45 -0.07 21.51
CA GLU A 54 1.03 1.01 22.32
C GLU A 54 1.28 2.27 21.47
N GLY A 55 0.97 2.22 20.17
CA GLY A 55 1.15 3.34 19.27
C GLY A 55 2.58 3.51 18.77
N ILE A 56 3.43 2.51 18.98
CA ILE A 56 4.82 2.44 18.49
C ILE A 56 4.81 1.89 17.06
N SER A 57 5.58 2.51 16.16
CA SER A 57 5.79 1.97 14.81
C SER A 57 6.97 1.01 14.79
N ASP A 58 6.75 -0.18 14.25
CA ASP A 58 7.73 -1.25 14.06
C ASP A 58 8.02 -1.44 12.57
N ILE A 59 9.14 -2.11 12.23
CA ILE A 59 9.48 -2.46 10.84
C ILE A 59 9.16 -3.93 10.58
N TRP A 60 8.42 -4.17 9.50
CA TRP A 60 7.88 -5.47 9.12
C TRP A 60 8.21 -5.81 7.67
N LYS A 61 8.15 -7.11 7.36
CA LYS A 61 8.30 -7.66 6.02
C LYS A 61 7.21 -8.70 5.75
N ILE A 62 6.73 -8.77 4.51
CA ILE A 62 5.79 -9.79 4.04
C ILE A 62 6.11 -10.15 2.58
N ASN A 63 5.81 -11.38 2.16
CA ASN A 63 5.81 -11.71 0.74
C ASN A 63 4.65 -10.96 0.04
N ALA A 64 4.85 -10.53 -1.21
CA ALA A 64 3.83 -9.81 -1.97
C ALA A 64 2.54 -10.63 -2.19
N ASN A 65 2.63 -11.97 -2.07
CA ASN A 65 1.47 -12.86 -2.09
C ASN A 65 0.68 -12.92 -0.76
N GLY A 66 1.06 -12.13 0.24
CA GLY A 66 0.41 -12.04 1.55
C GLY A 66 0.87 -13.09 2.57
N THR A 67 1.90 -13.88 2.29
CA THR A 67 2.41 -14.92 3.20
C THR A 67 3.72 -14.50 3.88
N GLY A 68 4.15 -15.26 4.90
CA GLY A 68 5.48 -15.11 5.49
C GLY A 68 5.72 -13.75 6.17
N GLU A 69 4.67 -13.17 6.73
CA GLU A 69 4.79 -11.92 7.46
C GLU A 69 5.68 -12.09 8.70
N THR A 70 6.67 -11.22 8.85
CA THR A 70 7.62 -11.24 9.96
C THR A 70 7.98 -9.82 10.40
N MET A 71 8.16 -9.62 11.70
CA MET A 71 8.72 -8.39 12.23
C MET A 71 10.24 -8.43 12.07
N LEU A 72 10.83 -7.34 11.55
CA LEU A 72 12.27 -7.19 11.39
C LEU A 72 12.90 -6.37 12.52
N TYR A 73 12.17 -5.39 13.03
CA TYR A 73 12.62 -4.54 14.13
C TYR A 73 11.42 -4.09 14.96
N HIS A 74 11.51 -4.29 16.27
CA HIS A 74 10.59 -3.72 17.25
C HIS A 74 11.21 -2.47 17.85
N ASN A 75 10.49 -1.35 17.81
CA ASN A 75 10.98 -0.09 18.32
C ASN A 75 10.65 0.10 19.81
N ASP A 76 11.43 -0.54 20.68
CA ASP A 76 11.26 -0.47 22.15
C ASP A 76 11.79 0.83 22.80
N LYS A 77 12.30 1.78 21.98
CA LYS A 77 12.91 3.02 22.47
C LYS A 77 11.85 4.09 22.76
N ASP A 78 11.85 4.59 24.00
CA ASP A 78 10.97 5.68 24.42
C ASP A 78 11.13 6.93 23.55
N LYS A 79 10.01 7.61 23.27
CA LYS A 79 9.93 8.85 22.48
C LYS A 79 10.58 8.79 21.09
N THR A 80 10.69 7.60 20.51
CA THR A 80 11.15 7.45 19.13
C THR A 80 10.04 6.97 18.20
N ARG A 81 10.17 7.25 16.90
CA ARG A 81 9.31 6.69 15.85
C ARG A 81 10.17 6.18 14.70
N THR A 82 9.89 4.97 14.23
CA THR A 82 10.45 4.49 12.96
C THR A 82 9.48 4.67 11.82
N THR A 83 9.96 5.16 10.68
CA THR A 83 9.15 5.45 9.48
C THR A 83 9.95 5.18 8.21
N PHE A 84 9.25 5.16 7.05
CA PHE A 84 9.86 5.09 5.72
C PHE A 84 10.86 3.94 5.55
N PRO A 85 10.50 2.65 5.74
CA PRO A 85 11.38 1.55 5.40
C PRO A 85 11.53 1.44 3.88
N TYR A 86 12.72 1.06 3.43
CA TYR A 86 12.99 0.84 2.01
C TYR A 86 14.14 -0.14 1.82
N TRP A 87 14.14 -0.81 0.68
CA TRP A 87 15.18 -1.77 0.33
C TRP A 87 16.43 -1.06 -0.19
N SER A 88 17.61 -1.60 0.18
CA SER A 88 18.87 -1.29 -0.51
C SER A 88 18.80 -1.67 -1.98
N LEU A 89 19.69 -1.11 -2.82
CA LEU A 89 19.67 -1.37 -4.27
C LEU A 89 19.95 -2.83 -4.61
N ASP A 90 20.84 -3.47 -3.85
CA ASP A 90 21.12 -4.91 -3.92
C ASP A 90 20.05 -5.77 -3.22
N GLY A 91 19.17 -5.13 -2.44
CA GLY A 91 18.14 -5.74 -1.64
C GLY A 91 18.62 -6.59 -0.47
N SER A 92 19.90 -6.56 -0.12
CA SER A 92 20.43 -7.34 1.01
C SER A 92 20.10 -6.71 2.37
N LYS A 93 19.66 -5.44 2.39
CA LYS A 93 19.33 -4.67 3.59
C LYS A 93 17.99 -3.96 3.47
N ILE A 94 17.43 -3.63 4.62
CA ILE A 94 16.34 -2.69 4.78
C ILE A 94 16.90 -1.47 5.52
N TYR A 95 16.67 -0.30 4.95
CA TYR A 95 16.91 0.97 5.61
C TYR A 95 15.60 1.53 6.15
N PHE A 96 15.65 2.29 7.24
CA PHE A 96 14.50 3.02 7.77
C PHE A 96 14.95 4.26 8.54
N LEU A 97 14.06 5.25 8.64
CA LEU A 97 14.31 6.45 9.41
C LEU A 97 13.86 6.23 10.86
N MET A 98 14.70 6.60 11.81
CA MET A 98 14.30 6.72 13.21
C MET A 98 14.35 8.19 13.62
N TYR A 99 13.24 8.70 14.12
CA TYR A 99 13.10 10.05 14.65
C TYR A 99 13.00 10.00 16.17
N ASP A 100 13.97 10.59 16.84
CA ASP A 100 13.93 10.85 18.27
C ASP A 100 13.19 12.17 18.49
N MET A 101 12.01 12.09 19.11
CA MET A 101 11.15 13.26 19.36
C MET A 101 11.66 14.11 20.55
N ALA A 102 12.50 13.56 21.42
CA ALA A 102 13.05 14.29 22.56
C ALA A 102 14.23 15.17 22.14
N THR A 103 15.04 14.70 21.19
CA THR A 103 16.21 15.44 20.68
C THR A 103 15.99 16.07 19.30
N GLU A 104 14.83 15.82 18.69
CA GLU A 104 14.49 16.17 17.31
C GLU A 104 15.47 15.63 16.25
N LYS A 105 16.23 14.59 16.61
CA LYS A 105 17.25 14.01 15.74
C LYS A 105 16.65 12.94 14.83
N LYS A 106 17.03 12.98 13.55
CA LYS A 106 16.71 11.94 12.56
C LYS A 106 17.98 11.17 12.20
N GLU A 107 17.90 9.85 12.24
CA GLU A 107 18.99 8.96 11.84
C GLU A 107 18.45 7.88 10.91
N ILE A 108 19.29 7.42 9.99
CA ILE A 108 18.98 6.27 9.13
C ILE A 108 19.58 5.03 9.80
N TYR A 109 18.76 4.02 9.96
CA TYR A 109 19.15 2.71 10.45
C TYR A 109 19.13 1.72 9.28
N GLU A 110 19.98 0.72 9.34
CA GLU A 110 19.94 -0.45 8.48
C GLU A 110 19.73 -1.72 9.30
N VAL A 111 19.06 -2.70 8.70
CA VAL A 111 18.82 -4.04 9.25
C VAL A 111 18.89 -5.07 8.11
N ASP A 112 19.36 -6.27 8.43
CA ASP A 112 19.40 -7.39 7.49
C ASP A 112 18.00 -7.91 7.19
N THR A 113 17.86 -8.63 6.08
CA THR A 113 16.55 -9.17 5.64
C THR A 113 15.93 -10.20 6.58
N ASP A 114 16.72 -10.69 7.54
CA ASP A 114 16.31 -11.60 8.62
C ASP A 114 16.09 -10.89 9.97
N GLY A 115 16.18 -9.56 10.01
CA GLY A 115 15.98 -8.74 11.21
C GLY A 115 17.23 -8.55 12.08
N LYS A 116 18.40 -9.04 11.65
CA LYS A 116 19.64 -8.92 12.43
C LYS A 116 20.50 -7.71 12.04
N ASN A 117 21.57 -7.49 12.79
CA ASN A 117 22.62 -6.52 12.49
C ASN A 117 22.13 -5.06 12.39
N ILE A 118 21.19 -4.68 13.25
CA ILE A 118 20.62 -3.33 13.29
C ILE A 118 21.68 -2.32 13.72
N ARG A 119 21.89 -1.27 12.91
CA ARG A 119 22.83 -0.19 13.23
C ARG A 119 22.49 1.10 12.50
N VAL A 120 23.02 2.22 12.99
CA VAL A 120 22.98 3.51 12.29
C VAL A 120 23.90 3.45 11.06
N VAL A 121 23.42 3.97 9.93
CA VAL A 121 24.18 4.11 8.68
C VAL A 121 24.25 5.58 8.27
N LYS A 122 25.44 6.04 7.85
CA LYS A 122 25.66 7.44 7.44
C LYS A 122 25.49 7.66 5.94
N ASN A 123 25.85 6.67 5.13
CA ASN A 123 25.86 6.75 3.67
C ASN A 123 25.16 5.50 3.09
N PRO A 124 23.82 5.39 3.20
CA PRO A 124 23.10 4.29 2.55
C PRO A 124 23.21 4.42 1.03
N ASP A 125 23.13 3.29 0.30
CA ASP A 125 23.21 3.27 -1.17
C ASP A 125 21.98 3.88 -1.86
N ARG A 126 20.94 4.13 -1.08
CA ARG A 126 19.66 4.73 -1.44
C ARG A 126 19.12 5.47 -0.22
N THR A 127 18.38 6.55 -0.43
CA THR A 127 17.69 7.30 0.62
C THR A 127 16.22 7.53 0.26
N PRO A 128 15.34 7.82 1.24
CA PRO A 128 13.97 8.24 0.95
C PRO A 128 13.90 9.58 0.18
N LEU A 129 14.99 10.36 0.18
CA LEU A 129 15.08 11.64 -0.51
C LEU A 129 15.47 11.51 -1.99
N ASP A 130 15.96 10.34 -2.43
CA ASP A 130 16.28 10.08 -3.84
C ASP A 130 15.03 9.87 -4.70
N THR A 131 13.86 9.92 -4.08
CA THR A 131 12.57 9.71 -4.72
C THR A 131 11.67 10.92 -4.47
N ASN A 132 10.60 11.09 -5.25
CA ASN A 132 9.61 12.10 -4.86
C ASN A 132 8.99 11.64 -3.52
N GLN A 133 8.60 12.57 -2.64
CA GLN A 133 8.24 12.26 -1.24
C GLN A 133 7.09 11.25 -1.07
N TRP A 134 6.43 10.83 -2.16
CA TRP A 134 5.26 9.95 -2.17
C TRP A 134 5.36 8.78 -3.17
N SER A 135 6.48 8.63 -3.87
CA SER A 135 6.72 7.54 -4.81
C SER A 135 8.19 7.23 -4.91
N ARG A 136 8.49 5.94 -4.82
CA ARG A 136 9.81 5.35 -5.04
C ARG A 136 10.14 5.11 -6.52
N GLY A 137 9.21 5.42 -7.43
CA GLY A 137 9.38 5.37 -8.88
C GLY A 137 9.31 6.75 -9.53
N LYS A 138 10.27 7.07 -10.41
CA LYS A 138 10.32 8.35 -11.15
C LYS A 138 9.16 8.57 -12.12
N ASP A 139 8.47 7.50 -12.49
CA ASP A 139 7.36 7.43 -13.44
C ASP A 139 6.00 7.25 -12.73
N ILE A 140 5.94 7.46 -11.42
CA ILE A 140 4.70 7.49 -10.64
C ILE A 140 4.58 8.86 -9.97
N ARG A 141 3.41 9.46 -10.13
CA ARG A 141 3.01 10.69 -9.47
C ARG A 141 1.88 10.39 -8.50
N VAL A 142 2.05 10.83 -7.26
CA VAL A 142 0.97 10.90 -6.27
C VAL A 142 0.52 12.34 -6.18
N PHE A 143 -0.78 12.58 -6.31
CA PHE A 143 -1.34 13.93 -6.24
C PHE A 143 -2.76 13.90 -5.71
N ASN A 144 -3.04 14.66 -4.64
CA ASN A 144 -4.34 14.70 -3.98
C ASN A 144 -4.88 13.30 -3.57
N GLY A 145 -3.98 12.37 -3.25
CA GLY A 145 -4.30 10.99 -2.91
C GLY A 145 -4.57 10.06 -4.11
N ASP A 146 -4.65 10.60 -5.33
CA ASP A 146 -4.71 9.82 -6.57
C ASP A 146 -3.31 9.34 -6.96
N ILE A 147 -3.25 8.21 -7.68
CA ILE A 147 -2.00 7.68 -8.26
C ILE A 147 -2.08 7.76 -9.78
N TYR A 148 -1.03 8.31 -10.38
CA TYR A 148 -0.84 8.41 -11.82
C TYR A 148 0.46 7.73 -12.23
N ILE A 149 0.45 7.06 -13.37
CA ILE A 149 1.65 6.61 -14.05
C ILE A 149 1.96 7.57 -15.19
N ILE A 150 3.23 7.95 -15.34
CA ILE A 150 3.71 8.83 -16.40
C ILE A 150 4.30 7.96 -17.51
N LYS A 151 3.71 8.02 -18.70
CA LYS A 151 4.18 7.30 -19.89
C LYS A 151 4.21 8.26 -21.07
N ASP A 152 5.38 8.38 -21.70
CA ASP A 152 5.59 9.26 -22.86
C ASP A 152 5.16 10.72 -22.61
N GLY A 153 5.38 11.21 -21.37
CA GLY A 153 4.98 12.54 -20.92
C GLY A 153 3.49 12.71 -20.60
N GLN A 154 2.69 11.66 -20.74
CA GLN A 154 1.26 11.66 -20.42
C GLN A 154 0.98 10.96 -19.08
N GLU A 155 0.00 11.49 -18.34
CA GLU A 155 -0.43 10.94 -17.05
C GLU A 155 -1.66 10.04 -17.22
N PHE A 156 -1.58 8.83 -16.67
CA PHE A 156 -2.69 7.87 -16.64
C PHE A 156 -3.04 7.56 -15.19
N ARG A 157 -4.25 7.91 -14.76
CA ARG A 157 -4.71 7.62 -13.40
C ARG A 157 -5.04 6.15 -13.23
N ILE A 158 -4.44 5.51 -12.24
CA ILE A 158 -4.67 4.09 -11.91
C ILE A 158 -5.46 3.93 -10.61
N PHE A 159 -5.43 4.94 -9.74
CA PHE A 159 -6.16 4.95 -8.48
C PHE A 159 -6.78 6.33 -8.28
N LYS A 160 -8.07 6.34 -7.94
CA LYS A 160 -8.81 7.54 -7.57
C LYS A 160 -9.16 7.44 -6.09
N HIS A 161 -8.62 8.35 -5.30
CA HIS A 161 -9.04 8.54 -3.92
C HIS A 161 -10.42 9.19 -3.86
N SER A 162 -11.22 8.78 -2.87
CA SER A 162 -12.48 9.43 -2.52
C SER A 162 -12.43 9.84 -1.06
N GLY A 163 -12.48 11.15 -0.79
CA GLY A 163 -12.42 11.66 0.58
C GLY A 163 -11.63 12.95 0.69
N TYR A 164 -11.46 13.42 1.93
CA TYR A 164 -10.68 14.60 2.25
C TYR A 164 -9.19 14.24 2.30
N TYR A 165 -8.40 14.82 1.41
CA TYR A 165 -6.94 14.66 1.41
C TYR A 165 -6.30 15.77 2.25
N ASN A 166 -5.52 15.39 3.27
CA ASN A 166 -4.68 16.32 4.04
C ASN A 166 -3.20 15.94 3.90
N GLN A 167 -2.37 16.89 3.48
CA GLN A 167 -0.92 16.72 3.29
C GLN A 167 -0.14 16.67 4.61
N ASP A 168 -0.72 17.15 5.71
CA ASP A 168 -0.03 17.37 6.99
C ASP A 168 -0.06 16.15 7.95
N TYR A 169 -0.68 15.03 7.56
CA TYR A 169 -0.81 13.84 8.42
C TYR A 169 -0.23 12.59 7.76
N ALA A 170 0.60 11.87 8.53
CA ALA A 170 1.15 10.53 8.26
C ALA A 170 0.08 9.41 8.25
N ALA A 171 -1.17 9.76 7.98
CA ALA A 171 -2.34 8.90 7.83
C ALA A 171 -3.43 9.66 7.04
N GLY A 172 -3.04 10.27 5.92
CA GLY A 172 -3.98 10.85 4.96
C GLY A 172 -4.62 9.72 4.15
N SER A 173 -5.93 9.79 3.92
CA SER A 173 -6.73 8.76 3.22
C SER A 173 -6.36 8.54 1.74
N GLY A 174 -5.32 9.22 1.24
CA GLY A 174 -4.81 9.11 -0.12
C GLY A 174 -3.66 8.12 -0.24
N ALA A 175 -3.39 7.64 -1.45
CA ALA A 175 -2.25 6.76 -1.68
C ALA A 175 -0.93 7.47 -1.34
N SER A 176 -0.10 6.85 -0.51
CA SER A 176 1.23 7.38 -0.18
C SER A 176 2.31 6.30 -0.35
N GLU A 177 3.55 6.76 -0.52
CA GLU A 177 4.76 5.91 -0.52
C GLU A 177 4.68 4.75 -1.50
N THR A 178 4.31 5.08 -2.73
CA THR A 178 4.06 4.09 -3.77
C THR A 178 5.35 3.49 -4.29
N SER A 179 5.34 2.20 -4.65
CA SER A 179 6.49 1.55 -5.28
C SER A 179 6.03 0.60 -6.37
N TRP A 180 6.81 0.51 -7.45
CA TRP A 180 6.58 -0.52 -8.46
C TRP A 180 6.95 -1.88 -7.91
N GLY A 181 6.15 -2.88 -8.24
CA GLY A 181 6.62 -4.26 -8.21
C GLY A 181 7.73 -4.50 -9.23
N PRO A 182 8.48 -5.61 -9.11
CA PRO A 182 9.72 -5.84 -9.87
C PRO A 182 9.56 -5.80 -11.39
N ASP A 183 8.40 -6.21 -11.89
CA ASP A 183 8.08 -6.26 -13.32
C ASP A 183 7.34 -5.01 -13.83
N LYS A 184 7.20 -3.97 -12.98
CA LYS A 184 6.44 -2.75 -13.25
C LYS A 184 5.02 -3.01 -13.78
N LYS A 185 4.39 -4.13 -13.41
CA LYS A 185 2.98 -4.40 -13.73
C LYS A 185 2.03 -4.00 -12.61
N TYR A 186 2.54 -3.99 -11.38
CA TYR A 186 1.78 -3.74 -10.17
C TYR A 186 2.40 -2.60 -9.38
N ILE A 187 1.57 -1.83 -8.68
CA ILE A 187 2.01 -0.79 -7.74
C ILE A 187 1.53 -1.16 -6.36
N ILE A 188 2.42 -1.05 -5.37
CA ILE A 188 2.04 -1.09 -3.96
C ILE A 188 1.92 0.32 -3.42
N PHE A 189 1.00 0.52 -2.50
CA PHE A 189 0.78 1.80 -1.83
C PHE A 189 0.04 1.58 -0.52
N GLU A 190 0.12 2.57 0.36
CA GLU A 190 -0.71 2.63 1.56
C GLU A 190 -1.99 3.41 1.27
N VAL A 191 -3.13 2.90 1.76
CA VAL A 191 -4.40 3.63 1.86
C VAL A 191 -5.13 3.20 3.13
N ASP A 192 -5.59 4.17 3.92
CA ASP A 192 -6.33 3.95 5.18
C ASP A 192 -5.67 2.92 6.13
N GLY A 193 -4.33 2.98 6.26
CA GLY A 193 -3.56 2.06 7.10
C GLY A 193 -3.46 0.62 6.57
N ALA A 194 -3.86 0.39 5.32
CA ALA A 194 -3.72 -0.87 4.62
C ALA A 194 -2.69 -0.76 3.50
N ILE A 195 -1.89 -1.82 3.36
CA ILE A 195 -1.00 -1.99 2.23
C ILE A 195 -1.78 -2.67 1.13
N VAL A 196 -1.90 -1.99 -0.01
CA VAL A 196 -2.72 -2.38 -1.15
C VAL A 196 -1.86 -2.48 -2.38
N VAL A 197 -2.14 -3.48 -3.21
CA VAL A 197 -1.56 -3.63 -4.54
C VAL A 197 -2.61 -3.31 -5.59
N ALA A 198 -2.22 -2.50 -6.58
CA ALA A 198 -2.98 -2.20 -7.78
C ALA A 198 -2.34 -2.83 -9.01
N ASP A 199 -3.14 -3.29 -9.97
CA ASP A 199 -2.70 -3.42 -11.35
C ASP A 199 -2.98 -2.14 -12.16
N LYS A 200 -2.45 -2.08 -13.39
CA LYS A 200 -2.62 -0.93 -14.30
C LYS A 200 -4.07 -0.71 -14.76
N THR A 201 -4.97 -1.65 -14.50
CA THR A 201 -6.40 -1.53 -14.83
C THR A 201 -7.22 -0.93 -13.69
N GLY A 202 -6.59 -0.71 -12.52
CA GLY A 202 -7.24 -0.19 -11.32
C GLY A 202 -7.84 -1.28 -10.42
N ARG A 203 -7.57 -2.56 -10.67
CA ARG A 203 -7.92 -3.63 -9.72
C ARG A 203 -7.06 -3.48 -8.48
N LEU A 204 -7.68 -3.50 -7.31
CA LEU A 204 -7.02 -3.37 -6.00
C LEU A 204 -7.22 -4.63 -5.15
N THR A 205 -6.19 -5.05 -4.44
CA THR A 205 -6.28 -6.10 -3.42
C THR A 205 -5.43 -5.72 -2.21
N LYS A 206 -5.98 -5.88 -1.01
CA LYS A 206 -5.24 -5.67 0.24
C LYS A 206 -4.28 -6.83 0.50
N ILE A 207 -3.04 -6.50 0.90
CA ILE A 207 -2.02 -7.46 1.33
C ILE A 207 -2.05 -7.60 2.85
N THR A 208 -1.92 -6.49 3.57
CA THR A 208 -1.84 -6.48 5.05
C THR A 208 -2.16 -5.09 5.62
N ASN A 209 -2.10 -4.94 6.94
CA ASN A 209 -2.15 -3.63 7.62
C ASN A 209 -0.75 -3.08 7.82
N GLY A 210 -0.58 -1.78 7.57
CA GLY A 210 0.68 -1.07 7.71
C GLY A 210 0.74 0.17 6.82
N ASN A 211 1.85 0.89 6.93
CA ASN A 211 2.12 2.11 6.16
C ASN A 211 3.50 2.05 5.51
N SER A 212 3.78 2.99 4.62
CA SER A 212 5.11 3.15 4.04
C SER A 212 5.68 1.96 3.26
N PRO A 213 4.90 1.25 2.42
CA PRO A 213 5.36 0.00 1.81
C PRO A 213 6.42 0.24 0.73
N ASP A 214 7.55 -0.48 0.76
CA ASP A 214 8.46 -0.62 -0.38
C ASP A 214 8.49 -2.07 -0.89
N TRP A 215 8.46 -2.24 -2.21
CA TRP A 215 8.40 -3.55 -2.86
C TRP A 215 9.68 -3.85 -3.62
N LYS A 216 10.33 -4.96 -3.26
CA LYS A 216 11.53 -5.49 -3.90
C LYS A 216 11.27 -6.85 -4.56
N TYR A 217 12.12 -7.18 -5.53
CA TYR A 217 12.34 -8.51 -6.13
C TYR A 217 12.32 -9.65 -5.13
#